data_AF-A0A9X7DKC3-F1
#
_entry.id   AF-A0A9X7DKC3-F1
#
_cell.length_a   1.000
_cell.length_b   1.000
_cell.length_c   1.000
_cell.angle_alpha   90.00
_cell.angle_beta   90.00
_cell.angle_gamma   90.00
#
_symmetry.space_group_name_H-M   'P 1'
#
loop_
_entity.id
_entity.type
_entity.pdbx_description
1 polymer ?
#
loop_
_entity_poly.entity_id
_entity_poly.type
_entity_poly.pdbx_seq_one_letter_code
_entity_poly.pdbx_strand_id
1 'polypeptide(L)'
;MNVLKKFMIILFLININNFHASAAEMNFAVSPVIPTNQIDQSKTYFDLKMKPGQKQILKVQIKNNTDKNIVVEAKANSAITNSNGIADYSISNPKVDNTLDIPFTNIAKVKKETKIQAKSEATVEITIEMPKQQFYGVILGGLHFSEEEDGGQAKKEDGSIQIKNKYAYVIGVLLRETDKVIKPDLKLNEIKPTQINARNVVTANLQNIEPAMLKNLSVDAKVYTEQGKKILHETKKENLRMAPNSNFDYAISWDRQAFESGTYRLEMKATDGEQTWDWTRTFTIKDNTAEKLNTTAIDVENDYSIRYFIGGCLFFLLIIFVYFLARRSKKMK
;
A
#
# COMPACT_ATOMS: atom_id res chain seq x y z
N MET A 1 7.01 -57.16 29.92
CA MET A 1 6.62 -56.05 29.02
C MET A 1 7.21 -54.72 29.53
N ASN A 2 8.54 -54.66 29.72
CA ASN A 2 9.18 -53.63 30.57
C ASN A 2 10.57 -53.15 30.12
N VAL A 3 10.92 -53.29 28.83
CA VAL A 3 12.20 -52.75 28.30
C VAL A 3 12.00 -51.93 27.03
N LEU A 4 11.02 -52.30 26.19
CA LEU A 4 10.74 -51.61 24.93
C LEU A 4 10.17 -50.18 25.08
N LYS A 5 9.38 -49.90 26.12
CA LYS A 5 8.80 -48.55 26.35
C LYS A 5 9.80 -47.53 26.90
N LYS A 6 10.89 -47.98 27.53
CA LYS A 6 11.96 -47.07 28.01
C LYS A 6 12.91 -46.63 26.89
N PHE A 7 13.03 -47.42 25.81
CA PHE A 7 13.86 -47.05 24.66
C PHE A 7 13.20 -46.03 23.72
N MET A 8 11.86 -45.98 23.70
CA MET A 8 11.11 -45.06 22.84
C MET A 8 10.96 -43.64 23.41
N ILE A 9 11.34 -43.42 24.67
CA ILE A 9 11.37 -42.09 25.31
C ILE A 9 12.78 -41.46 25.21
N ILE A 10 13.82 -42.25 24.94
CA ILE A 10 15.20 -41.77 24.77
C ILE A 10 15.47 -41.31 23.32
N LEU A 11 14.63 -41.71 22.35
CA LEU A 11 14.74 -41.31 20.94
C LEU A 11 13.93 -40.04 20.58
N PHE A 12 13.59 -39.21 21.58
CA PHE A 12 12.97 -37.89 21.39
C PHE A 12 13.82 -36.76 22.02
N LEU A 13 15.13 -37.00 22.16
CA LEU A 13 16.13 -36.01 22.61
C LEU A 13 17.08 -35.59 21.48
N ILE A 14 16.69 -35.81 20.22
CA ILE A 14 17.50 -35.46 19.06
C ILE A 14 17.00 -34.13 18.48
N ASN A 15 17.84 -33.12 18.60
CA ASN A 15 17.86 -31.87 17.84
C ASN A 15 16.73 -30.87 18.12
N ILE A 16 16.70 -30.34 19.34
CA ILE A 16 16.43 -28.90 19.50
C ILE A 16 17.68 -28.18 18.99
N ASN A 17 17.86 -28.12 17.67
CA ASN A 17 18.75 -27.12 17.11
C ASN A 17 18.25 -25.80 17.65
N ASN A 18 19.08 -25.13 18.46
CA ASN A 18 18.92 -23.74 18.78
C ASN A 18 18.91 -23.00 17.44
N PHE A 19 17.73 -22.83 16.86
CA PHE A 19 17.48 -21.72 15.98
C PHE A 19 17.73 -20.49 16.84
N HIS A 20 18.98 -20.03 16.84
CA HIS A 20 19.28 -18.65 17.11
C HIS A 20 18.47 -17.87 16.08
N ALA A 21 17.24 -17.54 16.45
CA ALA A 21 16.57 -16.39 15.87
C ALA A 21 17.46 -15.21 16.22
N SER A 22 18.38 -14.89 15.32
CA SER A 22 19.06 -13.61 15.35
C SER A 22 17.96 -12.59 15.13
N ALA A 23 17.44 -12.04 16.22
CA ALA A 23 16.59 -10.86 16.15
C ALA A 23 17.42 -9.85 15.38
N ALA A 24 16.95 -9.47 14.20
CA ALA A 24 17.70 -8.58 13.34
C ALA A 24 17.75 -7.22 14.06
N GLU A 25 18.87 -6.98 14.73
CA GLU A 25 19.08 -5.86 15.63
C GLU A 25 19.04 -4.56 14.82
N MET A 26 18.26 -3.57 15.28
CA MET A 26 18.22 -2.29 14.61
C MET A 26 19.51 -1.52 14.95
N ASN A 27 20.35 -1.29 13.93
CA ASN A 27 21.67 -0.67 14.07
C ASN A 27 21.64 0.72 14.73
N PHE A 28 20.56 1.47 14.52
CA PHE A 28 20.38 2.79 15.10
C PHE A 28 18.94 3.01 15.57
N ALA A 29 18.75 3.98 16.45
CA ALA A 29 17.45 4.45 16.92
C ALA A 29 17.28 5.94 16.60
N VAL A 30 16.03 6.36 16.37
CA VAL A 30 15.69 7.74 16.03
C VAL A 30 14.63 8.24 17.01
N SER A 31 14.81 9.43 17.57
CA SER A 31 13.89 10.01 18.55
C SER A 31 13.74 11.52 18.35
N PRO A 32 12.50 12.04 18.22
CA PRO A 32 12.29 13.48 18.11
C PRO A 32 12.53 14.16 19.46
N VAL A 33 13.17 15.33 19.42
CA VAL A 33 13.22 16.23 20.58
C VAL A 33 12.01 17.15 20.49
N ILE A 34 10.98 16.85 21.28
CA ILE A 34 9.67 17.52 21.23
C ILE A 34 9.80 19.00 21.66
N PRO A 35 9.42 19.97 20.81
CA PRO A 35 9.52 21.39 21.13
C PRO A 35 8.34 21.88 21.97
N THR A 36 8.46 23.09 22.52
CA THR A 36 7.44 23.68 23.40
C THR A 36 6.12 24.05 22.69
N ASN A 37 6.15 24.27 21.37
CA ASN A 37 4.95 24.54 20.57
C ASN A 37 4.25 23.28 20.04
N GLN A 38 4.64 22.11 20.55
CA GLN A 38 3.92 20.86 20.33
C GLN A 38 2.51 20.96 20.97
N ILE A 39 1.49 20.59 20.20
CA ILE A 39 0.09 20.61 20.62
C ILE A 39 -0.17 19.54 21.69
N ASP A 40 0.38 18.34 21.49
CA ASP A 40 0.28 17.22 22.43
C ASP A 40 1.68 16.67 22.74
N GLN A 41 2.16 16.96 23.95
CA GLN A 41 3.48 16.58 24.47
C GLN A 41 3.63 15.06 24.65
N SER A 42 2.55 14.28 24.63
CA SER A 42 2.60 12.82 24.73
C SER A 42 2.96 12.12 23.41
N LYS A 43 2.93 12.85 22.29
CA LYS A 43 3.18 12.26 20.96
C LYS A 43 4.66 12.06 20.70
N THR A 44 4.99 10.96 20.02
CA THR A 44 6.34 10.62 19.56
C THR A 44 6.61 11.09 18.12
N TYR A 45 5.87 12.10 17.67
CA TYR A 45 5.99 12.74 16.36
C TYR A 45 5.70 14.24 16.51
N PHE A 46 6.06 15.06 15.52
CA PHE A 46 5.86 16.50 15.58
C PHE A 46 4.41 16.86 15.19
N ASP A 47 3.67 17.46 16.09
CA ASP A 47 2.33 18.05 15.87
C ASP A 47 2.37 19.49 16.37
N LEU A 48 2.70 20.42 15.46
CA LEU A 48 3.14 21.76 15.81
C LEU A 48 2.12 22.80 15.37
N LYS A 49 1.82 23.72 16.30
CA LYS A 49 1.16 24.98 15.96
C LYS A 49 2.22 26.03 15.71
N MET A 50 2.20 26.62 14.51
CA MET A 50 3.17 27.62 14.07
C MET A 50 2.46 28.90 13.59
N LYS A 51 3.23 29.94 13.27
CA LYS A 51 2.73 31.21 12.73
C LYS A 51 3.21 31.40 11.28
N PRO A 52 2.50 32.21 10.48
CA PRO A 52 2.95 32.59 9.15
C PRO A 52 4.38 33.17 9.17
N GLY A 53 5.23 32.70 8.27
CA GLY A 53 6.64 33.09 8.14
C GLY A 53 7.55 32.63 9.28
N GLN A 54 7.04 31.90 10.28
CA GLN A 54 7.85 31.42 11.39
C GLN A 54 8.91 30.43 10.92
N LYS A 55 10.14 30.64 11.40
CA LYS A 55 11.24 29.68 11.26
C LYS A 55 11.40 28.89 12.53
N GLN A 56 11.62 27.59 12.41
CA GLN A 56 11.88 26.72 13.54
C GLN A 56 12.86 25.62 13.15
N ILE A 57 13.79 25.31 14.06
CA ILE A 57 14.69 24.16 13.92
C ILE A 57 14.10 23.03 14.74
N LEU A 58 13.71 21.94 14.06
CA LEU A 58 13.37 20.68 14.71
C LEU A 58 14.66 19.89 14.93
N LYS A 59 14.72 19.18 16.05
CA LYS A 59 15.88 18.36 16.43
C LYS A 59 15.45 16.92 16.54
N VAL A 60 16.21 16.04 15.92
CA VAL A 60 16.02 14.58 16.00
C VAL A 60 17.34 13.97 16.49
N GLN A 61 17.26 13.23 17.58
CA GLN A 61 18.39 12.48 18.12
C GLN A 61 18.48 11.15 17.39
N ILE A 62 19.69 10.80 16.94
CA ILE A 62 19.99 9.52 16.32
C ILE A 62 21.07 8.84 17.15
N LYS A 63 20.74 7.65 17.66
CA LYS A 63 21.64 6.83 18.47
C LYS A 63 22.16 5.66 17.67
N ASN A 64 23.48 5.56 17.54
CA ASN A 64 24.13 4.40 16.94
C ASN A 64 24.36 3.33 18.02
N ASN A 65 23.70 2.19 17.88
CA ASN A 65 23.82 1.08 18.83
C ASN A 65 24.96 0.12 18.46
N THR A 66 25.63 0.31 17.32
CA THR A 66 26.69 -0.57 16.83
C THR A 66 28.09 -0.15 17.32
N ASP A 67 29.05 -1.07 17.19
CA ASP A 67 30.48 -0.85 17.46
C ASP A 67 31.24 -0.23 16.26
N LYS A 68 30.53 0.18 15.21
CA LYS A 68 31.10 0.81 14.02
C LYS A 68 30.54 2.20 13.81
N ASN A 69 31.29 3.06 13.15
CA ASN A 69 30.73 4.34 12.70
C ASN A 69 29.70 4.07 11.62
N ILE A 70 28.57 4.77 11.66
CA ILE A 70 27.53 4.72 10.64
C ILE A 70 27.36 6.10 10.00
N VAL A 71 26.85 6.12 8.78
CA VAL A 71 26.32 7.34 8.16
C VAL A 71 24.83 7.15 8.00
N VAL A 72 24.06 8.13 8.48
CA VAL A 72 22.60 8.12 8.33
C VAL A 72 22.21 9.20 7.34
N GLU A 73 21.52 8.78 6.29
CA GLU A 73 20.85 9.64 5.34
C GLU A 73 19.51 10.10 5.91
N ALA A 74 19.23 11.40 5.85
CA ALA A 74 18.00 12.03 6.30
C ALA A 74 17.32 12.76 5.14
N LYS A 75 16.01 12.55 4.99
CA LYS A 75 15.16 13.17 3.98
C LYS A 75 13.90 13.75 4.59
N ALA A 76 13.45 14.89 4.08
CA ALA A 76 12.16 15.47 4.40
C ALA A 76 11.23 15.27 3.21
N ASN A 77 10.15 14.51 3.39
CA ASN A 77 9.23 14.13 2.32
C ASN A 77 7.83 14.64 2.60
N SER A 78 7.15 15.12 1.56
CA SER A 78 5.71 15.40 1.62
C SER A 78 4.95 14.09 1.75
N ALA A 79 3.91 14.08 2.58
CA ALA A 79 3.06 12.90 2.71
C ALA A 79 2.26 12.68 1.43
N ILE A 80 2.19 11.43 0.98
CA ILE A 80 1.27 11.00 -0.08
C ILE A 80 0.40 9.86 0.44
N THR A 81 -0.59 9.43 -0.34
CA THR A 81 -1.34 8.21 -0.03
C THR A 81 -0.87 7.11 -0.98
N ASN A 82 -0.38 5.99 -0.43
CA ASN A 82 0.04 4.86 -1.25
C ASN A 82 -1.17 4.03 -1.74
N SER A 83 -0.93 3.05 -2.62
CA SER A 83 -1.98 2.21 -3.22
C SER A 83 -2.76 1.36 -2.21
N ASN A 84 -2.26 1.21 -0.98
CA ASN A 84 -2.97 0.54 0.10
C ASN A 84 -3.89 1.47 0.90
N GLY A 85 -3.98 2.75 0.53
CA GLY A 85 -4.77 3.75 1.25
C GLY A 85 -4.14 4.12 2.58
N ILE A 86 -2.80 4.22 2.64
CA ILE A 86 -2.04 4.60 3.83
C ILE A 86 -1.21 5.85 3.52
N ALA A 87 -1.20 6.81 4.45
CA ALA A 87 -0.31 7.97 4.39
C ALA A 87 1.16 7.52 4.49
N ASP A 88 1.93 7.81 3.45
CA ASP A 88 3.30 7.36 3.26
C ASP A 88 4.25 8.55 3.16
N TYR A 89 5.41 8.40 3.79
CA TYR A 89 6.45 9.41 3.94
C TYR A 89 7.83 8.87 3.53
N SER A 90 7.91 7.60 3.15
CA SER A 90 9.16 6.92 2.84
C SER A 90 9.67 7.23 1.43
N ILE A 91 8.77 7.65 0.54
CA ILE A 91 9.09 7.90 -0.86
C ILE A 91 9.83 9.23 -0.98
N SER A 92 11.06 9.15 -1.50
CA SER A 92 11.87 10.33 -1.81
C SER A 92 11.32 11.04 -3.04
N ASN A 93 11.13 12.37 -2.96
CA ASN A 93 10.58 13.20 -4.04
C ASN A 93 9.31 12.60 -4.68
N PRO A 94 8.25 12.35 -3.88
CA PRO A 94 7.04 11.74 -4.41
C PRO A 94 6.38 12.68 -5.42
N LYS A 95 5.69 12.11 -6.41
CA LYS A 95 4.77 12.88 -7.25
C LYS A 95 3.61 13.33 -6.38
N VAL A 96 3.53 14.64 -6.11
CA VAL A 96 2.46 15.23 -5.32
C VAL A 96 1.22 15.48 -6.17
N ASP A 97 0.07 15.56 -5.50
CA ASP A 97 -1.19 15.93 -6.14
C ASP A 97 -1.17 17.41 -6.56
N ASN A 98 -1.87 17.74 -7.64
CA ASN A 98 -1.92 19.11 -8.15
C ASN A 98 -2.69 20.07 -7.22
N THR A 99 -3.51 19.54 -6.31
CA THR A 99 -4.21 20.34 -5.28
C THR A 99 -3.34 20.63 -4.06
N LEU A 100 -2.12 20.08 -3.96
CA LEU A 100 -1.23 20.33 -2.84
C LEU A 100 -0.49 21.67 -3.03
N ASP A 101 -1.05 22.72 -2.45
CA ASP A 101 -0.50 24.07 -2.54
C ASP A 101 0.89 24.21 -1.89
N ILE A 102 1.08 23.57 -0.74
CA ILE A 102 2.30 23.72 0.07
C ILE A 102 2.91 22.35 0.38
N PRO A 103 3.70 21.78 -0.54
CA PRO A 103 4.47 20.58 -0.26
C PRO A 103 5.43 20.78 0.91
N PHE A 104 5.46 19.84 1.85
CA PHE A 104 6.38 19.87 2.99
C PHE A 104 7.85 19.95 2.55
N THR A 105 8.20 19.30 1.44
CA THR A 105 9.53 19.37 0.80
C THR A 105 9.98 20.79 0.47
N ASN A 106 9.05 21.72 0.27
CA ASN A 106 9.38 23.11 -0.08
C ASN A 106 9.74 23.96 1.15
N ILE A 107 9.25 23.57 2.32
CA ILE A 107 9.40 24.33 3.57
C ILE A 107 10.37 23.68 4.56
N ALA A 108 10.70 22.40 4.38
CA ALA A 108 11.58 21.64 5.24
C ALA A 108 12.94 21.38 4.59
N LYS A 109 14.01 21.73 5.29
CA LYS A 109 15.40 21.53 4.87
C LYS A 109 16.15 20.72 5.91
N VAL A 110 16.80 19.65 5.47
CA VAL A 110 17.59 18.77 6.32
C VAL A 110 18.96 18.52 5.71
N LYS A 111 19.98 18.39 6.55
CA LYS A 111 21.30 17.93 6.11
C LYS A 111 21.18 16.47 5.67
N LYS A 112 21.54 16.18 4.42
CA LYS A 112 21.36 14.85 3.83
C LYS A 112 22.05 13.74 4.60
N GLU A 113 23.28 13.95 5.06
CA GLU A 113 24.09 12.91 5.70
C GLU A 113 24.62 13.36 7.05
N THR A 114 24.56 12.46 8.03
CA THR A 114 25.15 12.64 9.35
C THR A 114 25.95 11.42 9.73
N LYS A 115 27.25 11.60 9.94
CA LYS A 115 28.15 10.56 10.46
C LYS A 115 28.01 10.47 11.97
N ILE A 116 27.81 9.27 12.47
CA ILE A 116 27.60 8.98 13.90
C ILE A 116 28.65 7.96 14.32
N GLN A 117 29.40 8.29 15.37
CA GLN A 117 30.44 7.39 15.86
C GLN A 117 29.83 6.12 16.50
N ALA A 118 30.62 5.06 16.57
CA ALA A 118 30.25 3.84 17.30
C ALA A 118 29.74 4.17 18.72
N LYS A 119 28.66 3.53 19.15
CA LYS A 119 28.04 3.68 20.49
C LYS A 119 27.79 5.14 20.93
N SER A 120 27.54 6.04 19.97
CA SER A 120 27.36 7.46 20.22
C SER A 120 26.03 7.98 19.68
N GLU A 121 25.73 9.24 19.98
CA GLU A 121 24.54 9.93 19.53
C GLU A 121 24.90 11.19 18.75
N ALA A 122 24.09 11.51 17.75
CA ALA A 122 24.16 12.76 17.01
C ALA A 122 22.79 13.41 16.94
N THR A 123 22.76 14.74 16.85
CA THR A 123 21.51 15.48 16.59
C THR A 123 21.48 15.89 15.13
N VAL A 124 20.40 15.52 14.43
CA VAL A 124 20.06 16.02 13.11
C VAL A 124 19.10 17.20 13.27
N GLU A 125 19.45 18.32 12.64
CA GLU A 125 18.64 19.54 12.64
C GLU A 125 17.87 19.66 11.32
N ILE A 126 16.58 19.98 11.44
CA ILE A 126 15.67 20.19 10.32
C ILE A 126 15.13 21.61 10.42
N THR A 127 15.46 22.45 9.45
CA THR A 127 14.93 23.81 9.37
C THR A 127 13.58 23.80 8.69
N ILE A 128 12.56 24.30 9.38
CA ILE A 128 11.22 24.56 8.86
C ILE A 128 11.04 26.07 8.68
N GLU A 129 10.57 26.48 7.51
CA GLU A 129 10.20 27.86 7.20
C GLU A 129 8.75 27.91 6.70
N MET A 130 7.83 28.36 7.55
CA MET A 130 6.41 28.44 7.22
C MET A 130 6.13 29.46 6.10
N PRO A 131 5.10 29.25 5.27
CA PRO A 131 4.67 30.23 4.27
C PRO A 131 4.37 31.58 4.94
N LYS A 132 4.66 32.69 4.25
CA LYS A 132 4.37 34.04 4.76
C LYS A 132 2.88 34.35 4.83
N GLN A 133 2.12 33.75 3.91
CA GLN A 133 0.66 33.88 3.87
C GLN A 133 0.05 32.79 4.75
N GLN A 134 -0.94 33.19 5.56
CA GLN A 134 -1.65 32.26 6.41
C GLN A 134 -2.44 31.24 5.58
N PHE A 135 -2.41 29.97 5.98
CA PHE A 135 -3.24 28.91 5.41
C PHE A 135 -4.18 28.28 6.46
N TYR A 136 -5.15 27.52 5.96
CA TYR A 136 -6.05 26.72 6.79
C TYR A 136 -5.85 25.24 6.49
N GLY A 137 -6.03 24.39 7.50
CA GLY A 137 -5.79 22.95 7.38
C GLY A 137 -4.41 22.56 7.89
N VAL A 138 -3.86 21.48 7.34
CA VAL A 138 -2.62 20.87 7.81
C VAL A 138 -1.64 20.65 6.66
N ILE A 139 -0.37 21.00 6.90
CA ILE A 139 0.75 20.54 6.07
C ILE A 139 1.26 19.26 6.71
N LEU A 140 1.31 18.18 5.94
CA LEU A 140 1.73 16.87 6.41
C LEU A 140 2.98 16.40 5.65
N GLY A 141 4.00 16.03 6.42
CA GLY A 141 5.22 15.46 5.89
C GLY A 141 5.85 14.48 6.87
N GLY A 142 7.02 13.98 6.50
CA GLY A 142 7.76 13.06 7.34
C GLY A 142 9.26 13.18 7.14
N LEU A 143 9.98 12.85 8.19
CA LEU A 143 11.43 12.77 8.23
C LEU A 143 11.84 11.31 8.13
N HIS A 144 12.43 10.94 7.00
CA HIS A 144 12.87 9.58 6.71
C HIS A 144 14.38 9.47 6.98
N PHE A 145 14.76 8.47 7.77
CA PHE A 145 16.15 8.21 8.15
C PHE A 145 16.53 6.79 7.77
N SER A 146 17.62 6.62 7.05
CA SER A 146 18.15 5.32 6.62
C SER A 146 19.68 5.31 6.69
N GLU A 147 20.26 4.17 7.02
CA GLU A 147 21.72 3.99 6.98
C GLU A 147 22.21 4.03 5.52
N GLU A 148 23.30 4.76 5.25
CA GLU A 148 23.97 4.81 3.95
C GLU A 148 24.69 3.48 3.67
N GLU A 149 24.75 3.06 2.42
CA GLU A 149 25.49 1.85 2.05
C GLU A 149 27.00 2.07 2.20
N ASP A 150 27.69 1.18 2.93
CA ASP A 150 29.08 0.90 2.61
C ASP A 150 29.08 0.33 1.18
N GLY A 151 29.64 1.07 0.21
CA GLY A 151 29.76 0.70 -1.21
C GLY A 151 30.60 -0.57 -1.48
N GLY A 152 30.79 -1.42 -0.48
CA GLY A 152 31.30 -2.76 -0.64
C GLY A 152 30.32 -3.61 -1.43
N GLN A 153 30.65 -3.83 -2.70
CA GLN A 153 30.05 -4.85 -3.55
C GLN A 153 29.68 -6.08 -2.71
N ALA A 154 28.40 -6.45 -2.73
CA ALA A 154 28.00 -7.76 -2.24
C ALA A 154 28.87 -8.79 -2.98
N LYS A 155 29.80 -9.43 -2.27
CA LYS A 155 30.50 -10.58 -2.81
C LYS A 155 29.41 -11.61 -3.13
N LYS A 156 29.18 -11.81 -4.43
CA LYS A 156 28.40 -12.93 -4.94
C LYS A 156 29.21 -14.19 -4.66
N GLU A 157 29.13 -14.69 -3.43
CA GLU A 157 29.40 -16.10 -3.18
C GLU A 157 28.12 -16.88 -3.48
N ASP A 158 28.34 -17.95 -4.24
CA ASP A 158 27.42 -18.88 -4.87
C ASP A 158 26.01 -18.98 -4.27
N GLY A 159 24.98 -18.79 -5.11
CA GLY A 159 23.61 -19.28 -4.90
C GLY A 159 22.78 -18.75 -3.72
N SER A 160 23.36 -17.99 -2.78
CA SER A 160 22.63 -17.47 -1.61
C SER A 160 22.27 -15.99 -1.78
N ILE A 161 20.96 -15.71 -1.91
CA ILE A 161 20.46 -14.34 -1.79
C ILE A 161 20.60 -13.94 -0.31
N GLN A 162 21.72 -13.29 0.05
CA GLN A 162 21.80 -12.62 1.36
C GLN A 162 20.83 -11.44 1.36
N ILE A 163 19.67 -11.64 2.00
CA ILE A 163 18.74 -10.56 2.30
C ILE A 163 19.39 -9.67 3.34
N LYS A 164 19.95 -8.53 2.92
CA LYS A 164 20.34 -7.46 3.83
C LYS A 164 19.07 -6.72 4.25
N ASN A 165 18.56 -7.03 5.44
CA ASN A 165 17.46 -6.27 6.04
C ASN A 165 17.94 -4.84 6.32
N LYS A 166 17.32 -3.87 5.64
CA LYS A 166 17.58 -2.45 5.83
C LYS A 166 16.48 -1.88 6.71
N TYR A 167 16.89 -1.15 7.75
CA TYR A 167 15.97 -0.46 8.62
C TYR A 167 15.93 1.02 8.27
N ALA A 168 14.70 1.53 8.15
CA ALA A 168 14.43 2.95 7.99
C ALA A 168 13.44 3.39 9.05
N TYR A 169 13.59 4.63 9.51
CA TYR A 169 12.69 5.26 10.45
C TYR A 169 11.98 6.43 9.80
N VAL A 170 10.71 6.61 10.15
CA VAL A 170 9.89 7.75 9.73
C VAL A 170 9.34 8.45 10.96
N ILE A 171 9.59 9.75 11.07
CA ILE A 171 8.92 10.62 12.05
C ILE A 171 7.96 11.54 11.30
N GLY A 172 6.67 11.45 11.62
CA GLY A 172 5.66 12.34 11.07
C GLY A 172 5.83 13.79 11.54
N VAL A 173 5.54 14.73 10.65
CA VAL A 173 5.51 16.18 10.92
C VAL A 173 4.17 16.71 10.44
N LEU A 174 3.36 17.19 11.39
CA LEU A 174 2.08 17.81 11.13
C LEU A 174 2.15 19.27 11.58
N LEU A 175 1.95 20.20 10.63
CA LEU A 175 2.04 21.64 10.88
C LEU A 175 0.69 22.29 10.62
N ARG A 176 0.27 23.18 11.54
CA ARG A 176 -0.94 23.99 11.38
C ARG A 176 -0.72 25.39 11.93
N GLU A 177 -1.45 26.36 11.37
CA GLU A 177 -1.39 27.76 11.84
C GLU A 177 -2.61 28.17 12.66
N THR A 178 -3.74 27.48 12.47
CA THR A 178 -5.02 27.83 13.10
C THR A 178 -5.71 26.59 13.67
N ASP A 179 -6.68 26.80 14.56
CA ASP A 179 -7.54 25.73 15.08
C ASP A 179 -8.76 25.48 14.19
N LYS A 180 -8.85 26.16 13.03
CA LYS A 180 -9.96 25.98 12.10
C LYS A 180 -9.91 24.56 11.54
N VAL A 181 -10.95 23.78 11.83
CA VAL A 181 -11.10 22.44 11.30
C VAL A 181 -11.54 22.53 9.83
N ILE A 182 -10.71 21.99 8.94
CA ILE A 182 -11.06 21.78 7.54
C ILE A 182 -11.59 20.36 7.41
N LYS A 183 -12.71 20.21 6.69
CA LYS A 183 -13.28 18.91 6.39
C LYS A 183 -12.67 18.38 5.09
N PRO A 184 -12.27 17.10 5.03
CA PRO A 184 -11.86 16.48 3.78
C PRO A 184 -13.00 16.51 2.75
N ASP A 185 -12.66 16.51 1.47
CA ASP A 185 -13.61 16.35 0.37
C ASP A 185 -13.04 15.38 -0.68
N LEU A 186 -13.71 14.25 -0.86
CA LEU A 186 -13.30 13.24 -1.82
C LEU A 186 -13.90 13.49 -3.21
N LYS A 187 -13.07 13.30 -4.23
CA LYS A 187 -13.44 13.23 -5.64
C LYS A 187 -13.05 11.88 -6.21
N LEU A 188 -13.93 11.34 -7.06
CA LEU A 188 -13.68 10.17 -7.87
C LEU A 188 -13.29 10.63 -9.27
N ASN A 189 -12.04 10.36 -9.66
CA ASN A 189 -11.47 10.73 -10.94
C ASN A 189 -11.58 9.56 -11.94
N GLU A 190 -10.47 9.20 -12.58
CA GLU A 190 -10.43 8.16 -13.60
C GLU A 190 -10.69 6.76 -13.01
N ILE A 191 -11.47 5.95 -13.74
CA ILE A 191 -11.66 4.53 -13.50
C ILE A 191 -11.09 3.78 -14.71
N LYS A 192 -10.16 2.85 -14.50
CA LYS A 192 -9.52 2.14 -15.61
C LYS A 192 -9.12 0.70 -15.26
N PRO A 193 -9.18 -0.22 -16.25
CA PRO A 193 -8.58 -1.55 -16.11
C PRO A 193 -7.05 -1.46 -16.14
N THR A 194 -6.39 -2.20 -15.26
CA THR A 194 -4.93 -2.30 -15.17
C THR A 194 -4.53 -3.63 -14.50
N GLN A 195 -3.25 -3.75 -14.13
CA GLN A 195 -2.73 -4.86 -13.35
C GLN A 195 -1.96 -4.39 -12.12
N ILE A 196 -2.11 -5.12 -11.02
CA ILE A 196 -1.26 -5.00 -9.84
C ILE A 196 -0.64 -6.38 -9.61
N ASN A 197 0.69 -6.45 -9.57
CA ASN A 197 1.44 -7.70 -9.43
C ASN A 197 0.99 -8.77 -10.45
N ALA A 198 0.82 -8.35 -11.72
CA ALA A 198 0.32 -9.15 -12.83
C ALA A 198 -1.07 -9.77 -12.62
N ARG A 199 -1.90 -9.24 -11.72
CA ARG A 199 -3.32 -9.62 -11.58
C ARG A 199 -4.21 -8.51 -12.09
N ASN A 200 -5.23 -8.89 -12.87
CA ASN A 200 -6.23 -7.97 -13.39
C ASN A 200 -6.98 -7.27 -12.26
N VAL A 201 -7.05 -5.94 -12.34
CA VAL A 201 -7.79 -5.09 -11.40
C VAL A 201 -8.40 -3.91 -12.15
N VAL A 202 -9.52 -3.39 -11.66
CA VAL A 202 -10.00 -2.06 -12.03
C VAL A 202 -9.57 -1.09 -10.94
N THR A 203 -8.87 -0.02 -11.28
CA THR A 203 -8.55 1.04 -10.33
C THR A 203 -9.51 2.20 -10.47
N ALA A 204 -9.91 2.77 -9.33
CA ALA A 204 -10.69 3.98 -9.21
C ALA A 204 -9.85 5.02 -8.44
N ASN A 205 -9.47 6.12 -9.10
CA ASN A 205 -8.65 7.13 -8.47
C ASN A 205 -9.47 7.97 -7.49
N LEU A 206 -9.20 7.80 -6.19
CA LEU A 206 -9.80 8.58 -5.12
C LEU A 206 -8.84 9.71 -4.72
N GLN A 207 -9.33 10.94 -4.79
CA GLN A 207 -8.58 12.15 -4.49
C GLN A 207 -9.23 12.91 -3.34
N ASN A 208 -8.44 13.34 -2.37
CA ASN A 208 -8.83 14.29 -1.34
C ASN A 208 -8.28 15.65 -1.74
N ILE A 209 -9.15 16.61 -2.07
CA ILE A 209 -8.76 17.92 -2.59
C ILE A 209 -8.52 18.98 -1.51
N GLU A 210 -8.71 18.62 -0.23
CA GLU A 210 -8.65 19.54 0.89
C GLU A 210 -7.41 19.30 1.77
N PRO A 211 -6.89 20.35 2.45
CA PRO A 211 -5.77 20.27 3.39
C PRO A 211 -6.19 19.67 4.74
N ALA A 212 -6.88 18.53 4.71
CA ALA A 212 -7.31 17.77 5.89
C ALA A 212 -7.06 16.27 5.69
N MET A 213 -6.62 15.58 6.74
CA MET A 213 -6.43 14.12 6.69
C MET A 213 -7.77 13.38 6.82
N LEU A 214 -7.92 12.27 6.10
CA LEU A 214 -8.92 11.24 6.41
C LEU A 214 -8.26 10.18 7.28
N LYS A 215 -8.68 10.04 8.54
CA LYS A 215 -8.02 9.15 9.52
C LYS A 215 -8.64 7.75 9.63
N ASN A 216 -9.92 7.63 9.27
CA ASN A 216 -10.72 6.41 9.42
C ASN A 216 -11.57 6.19 8.16
N LEU A 217 -10.94 6.23 7.00
CA LEU A 217 -11.63 6.08 5.73
C LEU A 217 -12.03 4.61 5.50
N SER A 218 -13.31 4.40 5.22
CA SER A 218 -13.86 3.13 4.75
C SER A 218 -14.41 3.31 3.35
N VAL A 219 -14.09 2.39 2.46
CA VAL A 219 -14.52 2.40 1.05
C VAL A 219 -15.09 1.04 0.70
N ASP A 220 -16.30 1.05 0.13
CA ASP A 220 -17.01 -0.08 -0.45
C ASP A 220 -17.23 0.21 -1.94
N ALA A 221 -16.65 -0.63 -2.81
CA ALA A 221 -16.69 -0.47 -4.25
C ALA A 221 -17.29 -1.73 -4.91
N LYS A 222 -18.36 -1.56 -5.67
CA LYS A 222 -19.11 -2.62 -6.35
C LYS A 222 -19.18 -2.36 -7.84
N VAL A 223 -18.85 -3.38 -8.62
CA VAL A 223 -18.90 -3.34 -10.08
C VAL A 223 -20.05 -4.20 -10.58
N TYR A 224 -20.80 -3.68 -11.54
CA TYR A 224 -21.91 -4.33 -12.22
C TYR A 224 -21.69 -4.25 -13.73
N THR A 225 -22.39 -5.09 -14.50
CA THR A 225 -22.67 -4.74 -15.90
C THR A 225 -23.47 -3.43 -15.94
N GLU A 226 -23.39 -2.68 -17.04
CA GLU A 226 -24.01 -1.35 -17.15
C GLU A 226 -25.47 -1.28 -16.65
N GLN A 227 -26.30 -2.27 -17.02
CA GLN A 227 -27.73 -2.34 -16.66
C GLN A 227 -28.06 -3.48 -15.68
N GLY A 228 -27.07 -4.27 -15.27
CA GLY A 228 -27.28 -5.42 -14.39
C GLY A 228 -27.48 -5.05 -12.92
N LYS A 229 -28.13 -5.95 -12.19
CA LYS A 229 -28.32 -5.85 -10.73
C LYS A 229 -27.42 -6.78 -9.92
N LYS A 230 -26.80 -7.77 -10.57
CA LYS A 230 -25.89 -8.71 -9.93
C LYS A 230 -24.51 -8.05 -9.81
N ILE A 231 -23.96 -8.02 -8.60
CA ILE A 231 -22.59 -7.60 -8.34
C ILE A 231 -21.65 -8.59 -9.04
N LEU A 232 -20.75 -8.07 -9.88
CA LEU A 232 -19.69 -8.85 -10.52
C LEU A 232 -18.47 -8.94 -9.62
N HIS A 233 -18.02 -7.80 -9.10
CA HIS A 233 -16.86 -7.67 -8.22
C HIS A 233 -17.14 -6.69 -7.09
N GLU A 234 -16.58 -6.97 -5.93
CA GLU A 234 -16.68 -6.12 -4.75
C GLU A 234 -15.31 -6.03 -4.08
N THR A 235 -14.95 -4.84 -3.63
CA THR A 235 -13.80 -4.66 -2.75
C THR A 235 -14.19 -3.68 -1.66
N LYS A 236 -14.03 -4.12 -0.41
CA LYS A 236 -14.27 -3.31 0.77
C LYS A 236 -12.99 -3.22 1.58
N LYS A 237 -12.61 -2.00 1.98
CA LYS A 237 -11.48 -1.73 2.86
C LYS A 237 -11.89 -0.73 3.91
N GLU A 238 -11.40 -0.93 5.12
CA GLU A 238 -11.68 -0.10 6.29
C GLU A 238 -10.35 0.36 6.92
N ASN A 239 -10.42 1.35 7.81
CA ASN A 239 -9.26 1.88 8.53
C ASN A 239 -8.17 2.47 7.61
N LEU A 240 -8.56 2.94 6.43
CA LEU A 240 -7.66 3.65 5.53
C LEU A 240 -7.33 5.03 6.09
N ARG A 241 -6.13 5.51 5.75
CA ARG A 241 -5.61 6.82 6.15
C ARG A 241 -5.10 7.56 4.93
N MET A 242 -5.75 8.66 4.60
CA MET A 242 -5.41 9.47 3.43
C MET A 242 -4.74 10.77 3.86
N ALA A 243 -3.62 11.10 3.20
CA ALA A 243 -2.94 12.36 3.38
C ALA A 243 -3.81 13.55 2.86
N PRO A 244 -3.59 14.77 3.36
CA PRO A 244 -4.19 15.99 2.80
C PRO A 244 -3.77 16.19 1.35
N ASN A 245 -4.63 16.77 0.51
CA ASN A 245 -4.32 17.10 -0.89
C ASN A 245 -3.54 15.97 -1.59
N SER A 246 -4.12 14.77 -1.60
CA SER A 246 -3.47 13.58 -2.12
C SER A 246 -4.47 12.73 -2.89
N ASN A 247 -3.98 11.73 -3.62
CA ASN A 247 -4.83 10.73 -4.27
C ASN A 247 -4.17 9.36 -4.21
N PHE A 248 -4.97 8.33 -4.43
CA PHE A 248 -4.47 6.97 -4.68
C PHE A 248 -5.45 6.20 -5.56
N ASP A 249 -4.92 5.20 -6.25
CA ASP A 249 -5.71 4.29 -7.06
C ASP A 249 -6.28 3.17 -6.18
N TYR A 250 -7.57 3.26 -5.85
CA TYR A 250 -8.28 2.22 -5.13
C TYR A 250 -8.50 1.02 -6.04
N ALA A 251 -7.80 -0.08 -5.76
CA ALA A 251 -7.86 -1.30 -6.57
C ALA A 251 -9.06 -2.17 -6.21
N ILE A 252 -9.85 -2.51 -7.23
CA ILE A 252 -10.95 -3.47 -7.18
C ILE A 252 -10.44 -4.75 -7.86
N SER A 253 -10.38 -5.83 -7.07
CA SER A 253 -9.95 -7.16 -7.57
C SER A 253 -10.87 -7.63 -8.69
N TRP A 254 -10.30 -8.21 -9.74
CA TRP A 254 -11.07 -8.94 -10.76
C TRP A 254 -11.09 -10.45 -10.49
N ASP A 255 -10.77 -10.87 -9.26
CA ASP A 255 -10.92 -12.24 -8.73
C ASP A 255 -10.29 -13.33 -9.59
N ARG A 256 -9.12 -13.01 -10.19
CA ARG A 256 -8.41 -13.89 -11.14
C ARG A 256 -9.21 -14.21 -12.41
N GLN A 257 -10.22 -13.43 -12.73
CA GLN A 257 -10.98 -13.57 -13.97
C GLN A 257 -10.32 -12.79 -15.11
N ALA A 258 -10.60 -13.23 -16.33
CA ALA A 258 -10.27 -12.47 -17.52
C ALA A 258 -11.16 -11.24 -17.59
N PHE A 259 -10.63 -10.14 -18.10
CA PHE A 259 -11.48 -9.02 -18.50
C PHE A 259 -12.31 -9.41 -19.71
N GLU A 260 -13.62 -9.26 -19.60
CA GLU A 260 -14.52 -9.20 -20.74
C GLU A 260 -14.66 -7.74 -21.16
N SER A 261 -14.60 -7.49 -22.46
CA SER A 261 -14.81 -6.14 -22.96
C SER A 261 -16.28 -5.74 -22.86
N GLY A 262 -16.51 -4.45 -22.63
CA GLY A 262 -17.84 -3.92 -22.43
C GLY A 262 -17.88 -2.71 -21.52
N THR A 263 -19.08 -2.21 -21.31
CA THR A 263 -19.36 -1.10 -20.40
C THR A 263 -19.88 -1.64 -19.07
N TYR A 264 -19.30 -1.11 -18.01
CA TYR A 264 -19.56 -1.48 -16.63
C TYR A 264 -19.98 -0.26 -15.84
N ARG A 265 -20.60 -0.50 -14.69
CA ARG A 265 -21.00 0.54 -13.74
C ARG A 265 -20.33 0.27 -12.40
N LEU A 266 -19.58 1.26 -11.91
CA LEU A 266 -19.05 1.32 -10.56
C LEU A 266 -20.05 2.05 -9.67
N GLU A 267 -20.46 1.42 -8.58
CA GLU A 267 -21.06 2.08 -7.42
C GLU A 267 -20.04 2.06 -6.28
N MET A 268 -19.67 3.22 -5.77
CA MET A 268 -18.68 3.36 -4.71
C MET A 268 -19.19 4.26 -3.61
N LYS A 269 -19.11 3.77 -2.37
CA LYS A 269 -19.39 4.53 -1.15
C LYS A 269 -18.11 4.65 -0.34
N ALA A 270 -17.80 5.88 0.07
CA ALA A 270 -16.73 6.19 1.02
C ALA A 270 -17.31 6.91 2.25
N THR A 271 -16.73 6.69 3.43
CA THR A 271 -17.08 7.43 4.65
C THR A 271 -15.89 7.53 5.59
N ASP A 272 -15.79 8.63 6.33
CA ASP A 272 -14.82 8.82 7.43
C ASP A 272 -15.47 8.71 8.82
N GLY A 273 -16.74 8.32 8.87
CA GLY A 273 -17.58 8.27 10.07
C GLY A 273 -18.43 9.53 10.29
N GLU A 274 -18.05 10.67 9.71
CA GLU A 274 -18.80 11.94 9.80
C GLU A 274 -19.45 12.32 8.47
N GLN A 275 -18.73 12.09 7.37
CA GLN A 275 -19.11 12.41 6.01
C GLN A 275 -19.27 11.12 5.19
N THR A 276 -20.14 11.17 4.20
CA THR A 276 -20.30 10.09 3.22
C THR A 276 -20.21 10.67 1.82
N TRP A 277 -19.49 9.96 0.96
CA TRP A 277 -19.41 10.23 -0.47
C TRP A 277 -19.93 9.02 -1.23
N ASP A 278 -20.85 9.26 -2.13
CA ASP A 278 -21.48 8.23 -2.96
C ASP A 278 -21.28 8.58 -4.43
N TRP A 279 -20.73 7.64 -5.19
CA TRP A 279 -20.53 7.79 -6.63
C TRP A 279 -21.14 6.63 -7.39
N THR A 280 -21.77 6.97 -8.52
CA THR A 280 -22.11 6.02 -9.57
C THR A 280 -21.49 6.52 -10.88
N ARG A 281 -20.65 5.70 -11.50
CA ARG A 281 -19.91 6.04 -12.73
C ARG A 281 -19.84 4.83 -13.66
N THR A 282 -19.99 5.08 -14.95
CA THR A 282 -19.75 4.07 -15.98
C THR A 282 -18.30 4.12 -16.45
N PHE A 283 -17.75 2.97 -16.81
CA PHE A 283 -16.44 2.85 -17.41
C PHE A 283 -16.44 1.73 -18.44
N THR A 284 -15.55 1.81 -19.43
CA THR A 284 -15.48 0.83 -20.53
C THR A 284 -14.14 0.12 -20.52
N ILE A 285 -14.19 -1.21 -20.59
CA ILE A 285 -13.03 -2.04 -20.87
C ILE A 285 -13.05 -2.33 -22.37
N LYS A 286 -12.10 -1.77 -23.11
CA LYS A 286 -11.99 -1.96 -24.56
C LYS A 286 -11.40 -3.33 -24.88
N ASP A 287 -11.83 -3.95 -25.98
CA ASP A 287 -11.36 -5.26 -26.47
C ASP A 287 -9.83 -5.37 -26.45
N ASN A 288 -9.13 -4.41 -27.08
CA ASN A 288 -7.67 -4.40 -27.16
C ASN A 288 -6.98 -4.29 -25.80
N THR A 289 -7.63 -3.65 -24.82
CA THR A 289 -7.11 -3.47 -23.47
C THR A 289 -7.34 -4.74 -22.66
N ALA A 290 -8.52 -5.34 -22.78
CA ALA A 290 -8.84 -6.64 -22.19
C ALA A 290 -7.86 -7.72 -22.69
N GLU A 291 -7.68 -7.86 -24.01
CA GLU A 291 -6.78 -8.86 -24.60
C GLU A 291 -5.33 -8.70 -24.13
N LYS A 292 -4.83 -7.46 -24.15
CA LYS A 292 -3.47 -7.14 -23.68
C LYS A 292 -3.27 -7.52 -22.22
N LEU A 293 -4.18 -7.12 -21.33
CA LEU A 293 -4.07 -7.40 -19.90
C LEU A 293 -4.27 -8.89 -19.61
N ASN A 294 -5.24 -9.55 -20.25
CA ASN A 294 -5.49 -10.98 -20.05
C ASN A 294 -4.29 -11.86 -20.44
N THR A 295 -3.53 -11.46 -21.47
CA THR A 295 -2.35 -12.22 -21.93
C THR A 295 -1.17 -12.13 -20.95
N THR A 296 -1.02 -11.01 -20.23
CA THR A 296 0.06 -10.80 -19.25
C THR A 296 -0.33 -11.20 -17.83
N ALA A 297 -1.61 -11.53 -17.60
CA ALA A 297 -2.13 -11.82 -16.29
C ALA A 297 -1.72 -13.22 -15.80
N ILE A 298 -1.29 -13.31 -14.54
CA ILE A 298 -1.04 -14.59 -13.87
C ILE A 298 -2.33 -15.12 -13.23
N ASP A 299 -2.43 -16.45 -13.18
CA ASP A 299 -3.54 -17.18 -12.54
C ASP A 299 -4.93 -16.88 -13.10
N VAL A 300 -5.07 -16.44 -14.36
CA VAL A 300 -6.41 -16.20 -14.93
C VAL A 300 -7.16 -17.52 -15.09
N GLU A 301 -8.23 -17.69 -14.32
CA GLU A 301 -9.13 -18.83 -14.47
C GLU A 301 -9.96 -18.64 -15.74
N ASN A 302 -9.76 -19.54 -16.70
CA ASN A 302 -10.64 -19.66 -17.84
C ASN A 302 -11.92 -20.38 -17.39
N ASP A 303 -13.06 -19.72 -17.47
CA ASP A 303 -14.35 -20.38 -17.23
C ASP A 303 -14.65 -21.37 -18.38
N TYR A 304 -14.40 -22.66 -18.13
CA TYR A 304 -14.66 -23.74 -19.08
C TYR A 304 -16.09 -24.29 -18.99
N SER A 305 -16.97 -23.74 -18.14
CA SER A 305 -18.32 -24.25 -17.91
C SER A 305 -19.13 -24.42 -19.20
N ILE A 306 -19.05 -23.45 -20.12
CA ILE A 306 -19.70 -23.50 -21.43
C ILE A 306 -19.13 -24.63 -22.32
N ARG A 307 -17.82 -24.90 -22.26
CA ARG A 307 -17.19 -25.98 -23.04
C ARG A 307 -17.59 -27.35 -22.51
N TYR A 308 -17.69 -27.50 -21.19
CA TYR A 308 -18.20 -28.73 -20.58
C TYR A 308 -19.68 -28.96 -20.88
N PHE A 309 -20.50 -27.89 -20.91
CA PHE A 309 -21.90 -27.98 -21.31
C PHE A 309 -22.06 -28.42 -22.77
N ILE A 310 -21.31 -27.80 -23.70
CA ILE A 310 -21.31 -28.18 -25.12
C ILE A 310 -20.81 -29.62 -25.31
N GLY A 311 -19.71 -29.99 -24.63
CA GLY A 311 -19.19 -31.37 -24.65
C GLY A 311 -20.20 -32.39 -24.14
N GLY A 312 -20.92 -32.07 -23.06
CA GLY A 312 -22.00 -32.90 -22.53
C GLY A 312 -23.17 -33.06 -23.51
N CYS A 313 -23.58 -31.98 -24.17
CA CYS A 313 -24.62 -32.03 -25.20
C CYS A 313 -24.22 -32.91 -26.40
N LEU A 314 -22.98 -32.77 -26.87
CA LEU A 314 -22.43 -33.59 -27.97
C LEU A 314 -22.35 -35.07 -27.59
N PHE A 315 -21.92 -35.37 -26.36
CA PHE A 315 -21.86 -36.75 -25.85
C PHE A 315 -23.26 -37.37 -25.75
N PHE A 316 -24.26 -36.62 -25.29
CA PHE A 316 -25.64 -37.08 -25.22
C PHE A 316 -26.24 -37.36 -26.62
N LEU A 317 -25.96 -36.48 -27.60
CA LEU A 317 -26.36 -36.70 -28.99
C LEU A 317 -25.71 -37.96 -29.58
N LEU A 318 -24.45 -38.24 -29.25
CA LEU A 318 -23.75 -39.45 -29.68
C LEU A 318 -24.40 -40.72 -29.11
N ILE A 319 -24.81 -40.72 -27.84
CA ILE A 319 -25.55 -41.83 -27.23
C ILE A 319 -26.87 -42.09 -27.96
N ILE A 320 -27.62 -41.04 -28.26
CA ILE A 320 -28.88 -41.14 -29.02
C ILE A 320 -28.61 -41.73 -30.41
N PHE A 321 -27.59 -41.25 -31.11
CA PHE A 321 -27.24 -41.72 -32.44
C PHE A 321 -26.86 -43.21 -32.44
N VAL A 322 -26.02 -43.65 -31.51
CA VAL A 322 -25.64 -45.06 -31.35
C VAL A 322 -26.85 -45.92 -30.99
N TYR A 323 -27.74 -45.44 -30.12
CA TYR A 323 -28.99 -46.12 -29.79
C TYR A 323 -29.88 -46.33 -31.02
N PHE A 324 -30.02 -45.30 -31.87
CA PHE A 324 -30.78 -45.41 -33.13
C PHE A 324 -30.15 -46.37 -34.13
N LEU A 325 -28.81 -46.38 -34.28
CA LEU A 325 -28.10 -47.34 -35.12
C LEU A 325 -28.28 -48.79 -34.62
N ALA A 326 -28.17 -49.01 -33.31
CA ALA A 326 -28.39 -50.32 -32.70
C ALA A 326 -29.84 -50.80 -32.84
N ARG A 327 -30.82 -49.88 -32.80
CA ARG A 327 -32.23 -50.20 -33.03
C ARG A 327 -32.53 -50.49 -34.50
N ARG A 328 -31.82 -49.83 -35.43
CA ARG A 328 -31.94 -50.06 -36.87
C ARG A 328 -31.30 -51.39 -37.28
N SER A 329 -30.17 -51.78 -36.71
CA SER A 329 -29.53 -53.09 -36.98
C SER A 329 -30.38 -54.27 -36.50
N LYS A 330 -31.11 -54.13 -35.38
CA LYS A 330 -32.06 -55.14 -34.89
C LYS A 330 -33.33 -55.28 -35.74
N LYS A 331 -33.66 -54.31 -36.60
CA LYS A 331 -34.80 -54.38 -37.54
C LYS A 331 -34.43 -54.96 -38.91
N MET A 332 -33.14 -55.14 -39.20
CA MET A 332 -32.64 -55.70 -40.48
C MET A 332 -32.08 -57.12 -40.31
N LYS A 333 -32.52 -57.85 -39.28
CA LYS A 333 -32.17 -59.24 -39.04
C LYS A 333 -33.42 -60.11 -39.04
#